data_AF-A0A356X4D4-F1
#
_entry.id   AF-A0A356X4D4-F1
#
_cell.length_a   1.000
_cell.length_b   1.000
_cell.length_c   1.000
_cell.angle_alpha   90.00
_cell.angle_beta   90.00
_cell.angle_gamma   90.00
#
_symmetry.space_group_name_H-M   'P 1'
#
loop_
_entity.id
_entity.type
_entity.pdbx_description
1 polymer ?
#
loop_
_entity_poly.entity_id
_entity_poly.type
_entity_poly.pdbx_seq_one_letter_code
_entity_poly.pdbx_strand_id
1 'polypeptide(L)'
;GAITLGPFVFSRGEMSEVTKNHEAIHWQQYIETGIIGFVLLYFLYWVIGLIKYRDGQKAYYQIPFEQEAYENHEDMEYCLTRKRYQWYRRSI
;
A
#
# COMPACT_ATOMS: atom_id res chain seq x y z
N GLY A 1 1.49 13.36 -5.38
CA GLY A 1 1.42 11.90 -5.55
C GLY A 1 2.82 11.36 -5.37
N ALA A 2 2.96 10.30 -4.57
CA ALA A 2 4.22 9.65 -4.29
C ALA A 2 4.14 8.16 -4.64
N ILE A 3 5.30 7.51 -4.72
CA ILE A 3 5.41 6.07 -4.93
C ILE A 3 6.62 5.54 -4.17
N THR A 4 6.44 4.44 -3.45
CA THR A 4 7.51 3.66 -2.84
C THR A 4 7.97 2.55 -3.77
N LEU A 5 9.27 2.54 -4.09
CA LEU A 5 9.94 1.52 -4.90
C LEU A 5 11.09 0.92 -4.08
N GLY A 6 10.75 0.00 -3.18
CA GLY A 6 11.72 -0.56 -2.25
C GLY A 6 12.30 0.55 -1.35
N PRO A 7 13.64 0.71 -1.24
CA PRO A 7 14.25 1.65 -0.29
C PRO A 7 14.11 3.12 -0.71
N PHE A 8 13.52 3.41 -1.86
CA PHE A 8 13.37 4.77 -2.39
C PHE A 8 11.91 5.19 -2.44
N VAL A 9 11.62 6.39 -1.95
CA VAL A 9 10.31 7.05 -2.06
C VAL A 9 10.47 8.24 -3.01
N PHE A 10 9.67 8.26 -4.08
CA PHE A 10 9.67 9.35 -5.05
C PHE A 10 8.37 10.14 -4.93
N SER A 11 8.46 11.45 -4.77
CA SER A 11 7.31 12.36 -4.75
C SER A 11 7.42 13.42 -5.82
N ARG A 12 6.28 13.78 -6.42
CA ARG A 12 6.14 15.03 -7.17
C ARG A 12 5.81 16.17 -6.21
N GLY A 13 6.83 16.93 -5.81
CA GLY A 13 6.70 18.06 -4.89
C GLY A 13 6.76 17.65 -3.41
N GLU A 14 6.44 18.59 -2.52
CA GLU A 14 6.42 18.36 -1.08
C GLU A 14 5.34 17.35 -0.69
N MET A 15 5.71 16.40 0.17
CA MET A 15 4.77 15.42 0.72
C MET A 15 4.21 15.94 2.03
N SER A 16 2.89 15.87 2.20
CA SER A 16 2.28 16.01 3.52
C SER A 16 2.71 14.86 4.43
N GLU A 17 2.68 15.06 5.75
CA GLU A 17 3.00 14.01 6.72
C GLU A 17 2.10 12.77 6.54
N VAL A 18 0.82 12.95 6.21
CA VAL A 18 -0.11 11.86 5.87
C VAL A 18 0.38 11.06 4.66
N THR A 19 0.88 11.73 3.62
CA THR A 19 1.42 11.05 2.43
C THR A 19 2.70 10.30 2.79
N LYS A 20 3.57 10.88 3.62
CA LYS A 20 4.79 10.20 4.08
C LYS A 20 4.46 8.96 4.90
N ASN A 21 3.47 9.05 5.77
CA ASN A 21 3.03 7.91 6.58
C ASN A 21 2.40 6.81 5.71
N HIS A 22 1.61 7.17 4.70
CA HIS A 22 1.09 6.23 3.69
C HIS A 22 2.22 5.44 3.01
N GLU A 23 3.26 6.14 2.53
CA GLU A 23 4.43 5.49 1.92
C GLU A 23 5.25 4.68 2.95
N ALA A 24 5.33 5.11 4.21
CA ALA A 24 5.98 4.35 5.28
C ALA A 24 5.25 3.02 5.56
N ILE A 25 3.92 2.98 5.47
CA ILE A 25 3.14 1.75 5.56
C ILE A 25 3.48 0.81 4.40
N HIS A 26 3.55 1.33 3.16
CA HIS A 26 4.00 0.54 2.01
C HIS A 26 5.41 -0.01 2.19
N TRP A 27 6.32 0.75 2.80
CA TRP A 27 7.65 0.26 3.12
C TRP A 27 7.62 -0.93 4.09
N GLN A 28 6.76 -0.90 5.12
CA GLN A 28 6.58 -2.06 6.01
C GLN A 28 6.03 -3.29 5.25
N GLN A 29 5.09 -3.08 4.34
CA GLN A 29 4.54 -4.16 3.50
C GLN A 29 5.60 -4.73 2.54
N TYR A 30 6.49 -3.88 2.00
CA TYR A 30 7.67 -4.29 1.23
C TYR A 30 8.63 -5.16 2.04
N ILE A 31 8.88 -4.83 3.31
CA ILE A 31 9.72 -5.65 4.21
C ILE A 31 9.06 -7.01 4.47
N GLU A 32 7.74 -7.02 4.69
CA GLU A 32 6.98 -8.24 4.98
C GLU A 32 6.93 -9.22 3.82
N THR A 33 6.78 -8.72 2.59
CA THR A 33 6.57 -9.55 1.39
C THR A 33 7.85 -9.70 0.55
N GLY A 34 8.88 -8.90 0.83
CA GLY A 34 10.04 -8.71 -0.03
C GLY A 34 9.71 -7.87 -1.27
N ILE A 35 10.71 -7.19 -1.85
CA ILE A 35 10.51 -6.30 -3.02
C ILE A 35 9.78 -7.00 -4.17
N ILE A 36 10.22 -8.19 -4.53
CA ILE A 36 9.60 -8.98 -5.61
C ILE A 36 8.18 -9.43 -5.21
N GLY A 37 7.99 -9.90 -3.98
CA GLY A 37 6.70 -10.37 -3.51
C GLY A 37 5.65 -9.26 -3.47
N PHE A 38 6.02 -8.07 -2.99
CA PHE A 38 5.15 -6.90 -2.98
C PHE A 38 4.66 -6.56 -4.38
N VAL A 39 5.58 -6.39 -5.34
CA VAL A 39 5.23 -6.02 -6.73
C VAL A 39 4.32 -7.07 -7.38
N LEU A 40 4.62 -8.36 -7.20
CA LEU A 40 3.81 -9.45 -7.76
C LEU A 40 2.40 -9.48 -7.17
N LEU A 41 2.28 -9.43 -5.83
CA LEU A 41 0.98 -9.45 -5.16
C LEU A 41 0.16 -8.21 -5.47
N TYR A 42 0.78 -7.03 -5.45
CA TYR A 42 0.13 -5.77 -5.77
C TYR A 42 -0.46 -5.80 -7.17
N PHE A 43 0.32 -6.22 -8.17
CA PHE A 43 -0.15 -6.35 -9.54
C PHE A 43 -1.24 -7.42 -9.67
N LEU A 44 -1.10 -8.57 -8.99
CA LEU A 44 -2.11 -9.63 -9.00
C LEU A 44 -3.46 -9.15 -8.46
N TYR A 45 -3.48 -8.50 -7.29
CA TYR A 45 -4.72 -7.97 -6.71
C TYR A 45 -5.35 -6.90 -7.61
N TRP A 46 -4.52 -6.04 -8.22
CA TRP A 46 -5.01 -5.05 -9.17
C TRP A 46 -5.65 -5.69 -10.40
N VAL A 47 -5.04 -6.73 -11.00
CA VAL A 47 -5.61 -7.46 -12.15
C VAL A 47 -6.92 -8.17 -11.78
N ILE A 48 -6.98 -8.82 -10.61
CA ILE A 48 -8.23 -9.43 -10.10
C ILE A 48 -9.31 -8.36 -9.96
N GLY A 49 -8.98 -7.21 -9.35
CA GLY A 49 -9.88 -6.07 -9.21
C GLY A 49 -10.34 -5.51 -10.56
N LEU A 50 -9.44 -5.40 -11.54
CA LEU A 50 -9.77 -4.94 -12.89
C LEU A 50 -10.78 -5.86 -13.57
N ILE A 51 -10.59 -7.17 -13.49
CA ILE A 51 -11.51 -8.15 -14.08
C ILE A 51 -12.88 -8.08 -13.37
N LYS A 52 -12.89 -7.95 -12.03
CA LYS A 52 -14.11 -7.94 -11.21
C LYS A 52 -14.91 -6.65 -11.35
N TYR A 53 -14.24 -5.50 -11.30
CA TYR A 53 -14.88 -4.19 -11.20
C TYR A 53 -14.94 -3.43 -12.53
N ARG A 54 -14.12 -3.81 -13.51
CA ARG A 54 -14.01 -3.14 -14.82
C ARG A 54 -13.69 -1.64 -14.73
N ASP A 55 -13.07 -1.24 -13.62
CA ASP A 55 -12.70 0.13 -13.29
C ASP A 55 -11.33 0.09 -12.61
N GLY A 56 -10.33 0.74 -13.22
CA GLY A 56 -8.96 0.74 -12.72
C GLY A 56 -8.76 1.49 -11.41
N GLN A 57 -9.51 2.57 -11.20
CA GLN A 57 -9.47 3.33 -9.96
C GLN A 57 -10.11 2.52 -8.83
N LYS A 58 -11.26 1.91 -9.09
CA LYS A 58 -11.89 1.01 -8.13
C LYS A 58 -11.01 -0.21 -7.84
N ALA A 59 -10.38 -0.81 -8.85
CA ALA A 59 -9.45 -1.91 -8.66
C ALA A 59 -8.27 -1.54 -7.76
N TYR A 60 -7.70 -0.34 -7.96
CA TYR A 60 -6.61 0.20 -7.14
C TYR A 60 -7.01 0.32 -5.66
N TYR A 61 -8.13 0.98 -5.35
CA TYR A 61 -8.61 1.12 -3.97
C TYR A 61 -9.05 -0.19 -3.31
N GLN A 62 -9.14 -1.27 -4.08
CA GLN A 62 -9.49 -2.60 -3.58
C GLN A 62 -8.25 -3.48 -3.34
N ILE A 63 -7.04 -2.99 -3.64
CA ILE A 63 -5.81 -3.70 -3.30
C ILE A 63 -5.67 -3.73 -1.76
N PRO A 64 -5.45 -4.89 -1.12
CA PRO A 64 -5.37 -5.00 0.34
C PRO A 64 -4.31 -4.09 0.97
N PHE A 65 -3.19 -3.90 0.28
CA PHE A 65 -2.11 -2.99 0.67
C PHE A 65 -2.55 -1.53 0.71
N GLU A 66 -3.27 -1.08 -0.32
CA GLU A 66 -3.81 0.28 -0.40
C GLU A 66 -4.87 0.51 0.66
N GLN A 67 -5.78 -0.44 0.84
CA GLN A 67 -6.82 -0.33 1.86
C GLN A 67 -6.20 -0.20 3.27
N GLU A 68 -5.19 -1.00 3.60
CA GLU A 68 -4.47 -0.84 4.86
C GLU A 68 -3.81 0.54 4.99
N ALA A 69 -3.12 1.00 3.95
CA ALA A 69 -2.43 2.28 3.98
C ALA A 69 -3.41 3.45 4.14
N TYR A 70 -4.49 3.50 3.34
CA TYR A 70 -5.51 4.54 3.44
C TYR A 70 -6.26 4.53 4.78
N GLU A 71 -6.54 3.36 5.36
CA GLU A 71 -7.23 3.28 6.65
C GLU A 71 -6.38 3.81 7.81
N ASN A 72 -5.05 3.82 7.69
CA ASN A 72 -4.14 4.10 8.81
C ASN A 72 -3.17 5.27 8.55
N HIS A 73 -3.20 5.90 7.37
CA HIS A 73 -2.24 6.96 7.02
C HIS A 73 -2.34 8.24 7.86
N GLU A 74 -3.45 8.46 8.58
CA GLU A 74 -3.62 9.57 9.51
C GLU A 74 -3.06 9.23 10.91
N ASP A 75 -2.88 7.95 11.24
CA ASP A 75 -2.27 7.51 12.50
C ASP A 75 -0.73 7.44 12.35
N MET A 76 -0.06 8.50 12.82
CA MET A 76 1.40 8.65 12.72
C MET A 76 2.17 7.64 13.58
N GLU A 77 1.50 6.96 14.52
CA GLU A 77 2.11 5.91 15.35
C GLU A 77 1.83 4.50 14.80
N TYR A 78 1.01 4.38 13.75
CA TYR A 78 0.59 3.09 13.22
C TYR A 78 1.77 2.19 12.83
N CYS A 79 2.80 2.74 12.18
CA CYS A 79 3.99 1.96 11.81
C CYS A 79 4.76 1.39 13.01
N LEU A 80 4.61 1.98 14.20
CA LEU A 80 5.25 1.53 15.44
C LEU A 80 4.44 0.43 16.14
N THR A 81 3.12 0.44 15.98
CA THR A 81 2.19 -0.43 16.73
C THR A 81 1.58 -1.54 15.89
N ARG A 82 1.65 -1.45 14.55
CA ARG A 82 1.05 -2.41 13.63
C ARG A 82 1.57 -3.83 13.83
N LYS A 83 0.67 -4.80 13.65
CA LYS A 83 1.06 -6.22 13.53
C LYS A 83 1.59 -6.49 12.12
N ARG A 84 2.57 -7.39 12.01
CA ARG A 84 3.05 -7.84 10.69
C ARG A 84 1.94 -8.52 9.91
N TYR A 85 1.94 -8.31 8.59
CA TYR A 85 0.97 -8.89 7.64
C TYR A 85 -0.48 -8.45 7.87
N GLN A 86 -0.69 -7.29 8.50
CA GLN A 86 -2.02 -6.79 8.79
C GLN A 86 -2.84 -6.45 7.52
N TRP A 87 -2.20 -6.23 6.37
CA TRP A 87 -2.84 -6.13 5.05
C TRP A 87 -3.68 -7.37 4.69
N TYR A 88 -3.30 -8.57 5.16
CA TYR A 88 -3.98 -9.82 4.82
C TYR A 88 -5.45 -9.88 5.25
N ARG A 89 -5.83 -9.08 6.26
CA ARG A 89 -7.24 -8.98 6.71
C ARG A 89 -8.20 -8.45 5.64
N ARG A 90 -7.65 -7.85 4.57
CA ARG A 90 -8.39 -7.24 3.46
C ARG A 90 -8.26 -8.04 2.16
N SER A 91 -7.64 -9.22 2.23
CA SER A 91 -7.36 -10.10 1.09
C SER A 91 -8.51 -11.04 0.70
N ILE A 92 -9.72 -10.83 1.23
CA ILE A 92 -10.90 -11.69 1.05
C ILE A 92 -11.90 -11.04 0.07
#